data_AF-A0A453MTY3-F1
#
_entry.id   AF-A0A453MTY3-F1
#
_cell.length_a   1.000
_cell.length_b   1.000
_cell.length_c   1.000
_cell.angle_alpha   90.00
_cell.angle_beta   90.00
_cell.angle_gamma   90.00
#
_symmetry.space_group_name_H-M   'P 1'
#
loop_
_entity.id
_entity.type
_entity.pdbx_description
1 polymer ?
#
loop_
_entity_poly.entity_id
_entity_poly.type
_entity_poly.pdbx_seq_one_letter_code
_entity_poly.pdbx_strand_id
1 'polypeptide(L)' 'MKGRLRPRYYVIKFLKQNGLLDHDLSLYSSIKMTEKVFVEKLICPHKEAAPHLAEDYAAACKGEVPTNFRFT' A
#
# COMPACT_ATOMS: atom_id res chain seq x y z
N MET A 1 13.70 -6.94 -5.09
CA MET A 1 13.20 -6.84 -3.70
C MET A 1 13.53 -5.50 -3.01
N LYS A 2 14.68 -4.85 -3.24
CA LYS A 2 15.11 -3.67 -2.45
C LYS A 2 14.26 -2.38 -2.57
N GLY A 3 13.39 -2.23 -3.58
CA GLY A 3 12.61 -1.00 -3.80
C GLY A 3 11.16 -0.99 -3.29
N ARG A 4 10.62 -2.12 -2.81
CA ARG A 4 9.16 -2.26 -2.55
C ARG A 4 8.75 -2.20 -1.08
N LEU A 5 9.71 -2.21 -0.15
CA LEU A 5 9.42 -2.14 1.28
C LEU A 5 8.68 -0.83 1.64
N ARG A 6 9.17 0.29 1.10
CA ARG A 6 8.64 1.63 1.37
C ARG A 6 7.24 1.84 0.76
N PRO A 7 6.98 1.49 -0.52
CA PRO A 7 5.63 1.47 -1.08
C PRO A 7 4.64 0.64 -0.25
N ARG A 8 5.04 -0.54 0.22
CA ARG A 8 4.16 -1.40 1.02
C ARG A 8 3.85 -0.81 2.39
N TYR A 9 4.84 -0.27 3.07
CA TYR A 9 4.64 0.46 4.33
C TYR A 9 3.62 1.58 4.17
N TYR A 10 3.71 2.34 3.08
CA TYR A 10 2.77 3.42 2.80
C TYR A 10 1.33 2.92 2.66
N VAL A 11 1.09 1.89 1.85
CA VAL A 11 -0.26 1.31 1.66
C VAL A 11 -0.84 0.88 3.01
N ILE A 12 -0.08 0.16 3.84
CA ILE A 12 -0.56 -0.30 5.14
C ILE A 12 -0.88 0.88 6.07
N LYS A 13 -0.01 1.89 6.09
CA LYS A 13 -0.23 3.10 6.89
C LYS A 13 -1.50 3.83 6.44
N PHE A 14 -1.66 4.03 5.13
CA PHE A 14 -2.84 4.67 4.53
C PHE A 14 -4.12 3.91 4.91
N LEU A 15 -4.14 2.59 4.74
CA LEU A 15 -5.33 1.81 5.03
C LEU A 15 -5.68 1.82 6.52
N LYS A 16 -4.69 1.73 7.42
CA LYS A 16 -4.92 1.82 8.87
C LYS A 16 -5.45 3.19 9.29
N GLN A 17 -4.91 4.27 8.71
CA GLN A 17 -5.37 5.64 9.03
C GLN A 17 -6.79 5.92 8.53
N ASN A 18 -7.21 5.28 7.44
CA ASN A 18 -8.55 5.43 6.87
C ASN A 18 -9.55 4.37 7.36
N GLY A 19 -9.17 3.52 8.32
CA GLY A 19 -10.04 2.45 8.83
C GLY A 19 -10.36 1.35 7.81
N LEU A 20 -9.58 1.27 6.72
CA LEU A 20 -9.75 0.31 5.64
C LEU A 20 -9.02 -1.02 5.88
N LEU A 21 -8.25 -1.11 6.96
CA LEU A 21 -7.49 -2.32 7.30
C LEU A 21 -7.52 -2.57 8.80
N ASP A 22 -7.73 -3.84 9.16
CA ASP A 22 -7.68 -4.31 10.53
C ASP A 22 -6.32 -3.96 11.19
N HIS A 23 -6.38 -3.52 12.45
CA HIS A 23 -5.21 -3.17 13.22
C HIS A 23 -4.25 -4.35 13.41
N ASP A 24 -4.77 -5.58 13.37
CA ASP A 24 -4.04 -6.83 13.57
C ASP A 24 -3.09 -7.20 12.42
N LEU A 25 -3.24 -6.60 11.22
CA LEU A 25 -2.29 -6.88 10.14
C LEU A 25 -0.91 -6.27 10.48
N SER A 26 0.06 -7.14 10.78
CA SER A 26 1.44 -6.71 11.04
C SER A 26 2.16 -6.30 9.74
N LEU A 27 3.00 -5.26 9.85
CA LEU A 27 3.89 -4.83 8.77
C LEU A 27 4.81 -5.98 8.33
N TYR A 28 5.28 -6.81 9.26
CA TYR A 28 6.11 -7.97 8.92
C TYR A 28 5.39 -8.98 8.03
N SER A 29 4.15 -9.33 8.35
CA SER A 29 3.33 -10.27 7.56
C SER A 29 3.07 -9.73 6.15
N SER A 30 2.77 -8.44 6.03
CA SER A 30 2.52 -7.78 4.74
C SER A 30 3.78 -7.66 3.85
N ILE A 31 4.96 -7.49 4.44
CA ILE A 31 6.23 -7.46 3.69
C ILE A 31 6.55 -8.86 3.14
N LYS A 32 6.18 -9.92 3.85
CA LYS A 32 6.36 -11.31 3.38
C LYS A 32 5.42 -11.73 2.25
N MET A 33 4.36 -10.97 1.98
CA MET A 33 3.44 -11.30 0.88
C MET A 33 4.17 -11.24 -0.47
N THR A 34 3.80 -12.11 -1.40
CA THR A 34 4.20 -11.92 -2.81
C THR A 34 3.53 -10.65 -3.35
N GLU A 35 4.07 -10.10 -4.44
CA GLU A 35 3.51 -8.88 -5.04
C GLU A 35 2.04 -9.05 -5.40
N LYS A 36 1.72 -10.18 -6.04
CA LYS A 36 0.36 -10.55 -6.43
C LYS A 36 -0.57 -10.56 -5.22
N VAL A 37 -0.19 -11.26 -4.15
CA VAL A 37 -1.01 -11.37 -2.93
C VAL A 37 -1.17 -10.01 -2.25
N PHE A 38 -0.12 -9.18 -2.24
CA PHE A 38 -0.19 -7.85 -1.65
C PHE A 38 -1.23 -6.98 -2.36
N VAL A 39 -1.19 -6.92 -3.69
CA VAL A 39 -2.14 -6.15 -4.51
C VAL A 39 -3.56 -6.70 -4.35
N GLU A 40 -3.74 -8.02 -4.45
CA GLU A 40 -5.06 -8.66 -4.36
C GLU A 40 -5.72 -8.45 -3.00
N LYS A 41 -4.96 -8.51 -1.90
CA LYS A 41 -5.52 -8.41 -0.55
C LYS A 41 -5.59 -7.01 0.03
N LEU A 42 -4.69 -6.11 -0.36
CA LEU A 42 -4.54 -4.80 0.29
C LEU A 42 -4.79 -3.61 -0.63
N ILE A 43 -4.93 -3.82 -1.95
CA ILE A 43 -5.18 -2.71 -2.88
C ILE A 43 -6.51 -2.91 -3.59
N CYS A 44 -6.72 -4.07 -4.22
CA CYS A 44 -7.93 -4.36 -4.98
C CYS A 44 -9.25 -4.19 -4.21
N PRO A 45 -9.36 -4.54 -2.91
CA PRO A 45 -10.61 -4.38 -2.17
C PRO A 45 -11.03 -2.92 -1.94
N HIS A 46 -10.09 -1.98 -2.08
CA HIS A 46 -10.31 -0.57 -1.72
C HIS A 46 -10.42 0.35 -2.94
N LYS A 47 -10.65 -0.21 -4.15
CA LYS A 47 -10.75 0.58 -5.38
C LYS A 47 -11.84 1.64 -5.36
N GLU A 48 -12.94 1.40 -4.65
CA GLU A 48 -14.03 2.38 -4.54
C GLU A 48 -13.72 3.45 -3.48
N ALA A 49 -13.21 3.04 -2.31
CA ALA A 49 -12.91 3.94 -1.19
C ALA A 49 -11.60 4.74 -1.38
N ALA A 50 -10.67 4.22 -2.18
CA ALA A 50 -9.35 4.78 -2.45
C ALA A 50 -8.95 4.55 -3.92
N PRO A 51 -9.60 5.23 -4.88
CA PRO A 51 -9.44 4.95 -6.31
C PRO A 51 -8.01 5.12 -6.83
N HIS A 52 -7.24 6.03 -6.23
CA HIS A 52 -5.86 6.29 -6.64
C HIS A 52 -4.81 5.38 -5.98
N LEU A 53 -5.20 4.53 -5.02
CA LEU A 53 -4.26 3.73 -4.22
C LEU A 53 -3.38 2.81 -5.08
N ALA A 54 -3.95 2.23 -6.13
CA ALA A 54 -3.22 1.33 -7.03
C ALA A 54 -2.18 2.07 -7.89
N GLU A 55 -2.56 3.24 -8.41
CA GLU A 55 -1.72 4.09 -9.25
C GLU A 55 -0.57 4.67 -8.42
N ASP A 56 -0.90 5.20 -7.24
CA ASP A 56 0.06 5.70 -6.26
C ASP A 56 1.08 4.64 -5.85
N TYR A 57 0.61 3.43 -5.54
CA TYR A 57 1.49 2.31 -5.21
C TYR A 57 2.41 1.91 -6.37
N ALA A 58 1.89 1.89 -7.60
CA ALA A 58 2.67 1.59 -8.80
C ALA A 58 3.75 2.65 -9.06
N ALA A 59 3.40 3.93 -8.95
CA ALA A 59 4.33 5.03 -9.12
C ALA A 59 5.40 5.05 -7.99
N ALA A 60 5.00 4.75 -6.75
CA ALA A 60 5.93 4.56 -5.63
C ALA A 60 6.95 3.44 -5.91
N CYS A 61 6.49 2.32 -6.48
CA CYS A 61 7.33 1.19 -6.83
C CYS A 61 8.34 1.51 -7.94
N LYS A 62 8.04 2.48 -8.80
CA LYS A 62 8.95 3.00 -9.84
C LYS A 62 9.88 4.10 -9.32
N GLY A 63 9.65 4.62 -8.11
CA GLY A 63 10.40 5.74 -7.55
C GLY A 63 10.00 7.10 -8.10
N GLU A 64 8.83 7.20 -8.76
CA GLU A 64 8.36 8.40 -9.47
C GLU A 64 7.67 9.40 -8.53
N VAL A 65 7.21 8.96 -7.36
CA VAL A 65 6.51 9.84 -6.40
C VAL A 65 7.47 10.26 -5.29
N PRO A 66 7.52 11.57 -4.94
CA PRO A 66 8.19 12.00 -3.73
C PRO A 66 7.63 11.21 -2.56
N THR A 67 8.50 10.80 -1.66
CA THR A 67 8.21 9.81 -0.60
C THR A 67 7.26 10.28 0.50
N ASN A 68 6.58 11.39 0.24
CA ASN A 68 5.64 12.15 1.02
C ASN A 68 4.38 12.23 0.15
N PHE A 69 3.75 11.07 -0.01
CA PHE A 69 2.40 10.96 -0.55
C PHE A 69 1.49 11.91 0.24
N ARG A 70 0.89 12.85 -0.47
CA ARG A 70 -0.07 13.79 0.09
C ARG A 70 -1.37 13.04 0.29
N PHE A 71 -1.73 12.85 1.56
CA PHE A 71 -3.11 12.60 1.95
C PHE A 71 -3.87 13.89 1.68
N THR A 72 -4.44 14.03 0.49
CA THR A 72 -5.47 15.05 0.21
C THR A 72 -6.75 14.33 -0.12
#